data_AF-A0A0G0VDK9-F1
#
_entry.id   AF-A0A0G0VDK9-F1
#
_cell.length_a   1.000
_cell.length_b   1.000
_cell.length_c   1.000
_cell.angle_alpha   90.00
_cell.angle_beta   90.00
_cell.angle_gamma   90.00
#
_symmetry.space_group_name_H-M   'P 1'
#
loop_
_entity.id
_entity.type
_entity.pdbx_description
1 polymer ?
#
loop_
_entity_poly.entity_id
_entity_poly.type
_entity_poly.pdbx_seq_one_letter_code
_entity_poly.pdbx_strand_id
1 'polypeptide(L)'
;MDGTFKFQPDGTTIVEGDLNLLSRKIKQLPIGLMEVKGDLNISGNSSLKLNGYPKKVGGSFWCMNNNLVSSDGMPEEVGENIYLSKNKFRSLVGLPEKVMGDLILNRNELENLDGISRKISGILVLNDNNQLTSLEALKGVKIDGDLWLRGIPATEIPAGIEIRGYIFIDSSQTVLIVDAEAKGYQIQIF
;
A
#
# COMPACT_ATOMS: atom_id res chain seq x y z
N MET A 1 -3.73 -31.06 15.99
CA MET A 1 -3.61 -29.68 15.48
C MET A 1 -2.53 -29.71 14.43
N ASP A 2 -2.81 -29.21 13.24
CA ASP A 2 -1.94 -29.30 12.04
C ASP A 2 -0.71 -28.37 12.09
N GLY A 3 -0.45 -27.70 13.22
CA GLY A 3 0.71 -26.82 13.39
C GLY A 3 0.55 -25.42 12.77
N THR A 4 -0.60 -25.14 12.14
CA THR A 4 -0.87 -23.87 11.46
C THR A 4 -0.98 -22.68 12.42
N PHE A 5 -1.57 -22.90 13.60
CA PHE A 5 -1.67 -21.90 14.66
C PHE A 5 -0.83 -22.33 15.87
N LYS A 6 0.08 -21.45 16.30
CA LYS A 6 0.86 -21.61 17.52
C LYS A 6 0.41 -20.60 18.57
N PHE A 7 -0.26 -21.10 19.58
CA PHE A 7 -0.62 -20.33 20.77
C PHE A 7 0.59 -20.27 21.71
N GLN A 8 0.99 -19.04 22.05
CA GLN A 8 2.13 -18.78 22.92
C GLN A 8 1.69 -18.77 24.39
N PRO A 9 2.61 -19.03 25.35
CA PRO A 9 2.30 -19.00 26.78
C PRO A 9 1.78 -17.64 27.28
N ASP A 10 2.12 -16.54 26.60
CA ASP A 10 1.65 -15.19 26.91
C ASP A 10 0.24 -14.87 26.35
N GLY A 11 -0.42 -15.87 25.75
CA GLY A 11 -1.76 -15.74 25.16
C GLY A 11 -1.78 -15.21 23.73
N THR A 12 -0.63 -14.91 23.13
CA THR A 12 -0.54 -14.50 21.73
C THR A 12 -0.62 -15.68 20.75
N THR A 13 -0.86 -15.39 19.48
CA THR A 13 -0.97 -16.37 18.41
C THR A 13 -0.04 -16.02 17.26
N ILE A 14 0.68 -17.03 16.77
CA ILE A 14 1.46 -16.98 15.53
C ILE A 14 0.84 -17.95 14.53
N VAL A 15 0.66 -17.52 13.29
CA VAL A 15 0.28 -18.39 12.18
C VAL A 15 1.53 -18.79 11.42
N GLU A 16 1.82 -20.09 11.31
CA GLU A 16 3.06 -20.60 10.73
C GLU A 16 3.10 -20.56 9.19
N GLY A 17 1.94 -20.38 8.55
CA GLY A 17 1.82 -20.24 7.10
C GLY A 17 0.90 -19.07 6.75
N ASP A 18 0.15 -19.24 5.67
CA ASP A 18 -0.76 -18.22 5.17
C ASP A 18 -2.05 -18.16 5.99
N LEU A 19 -2.59 -16.96 6.14
CA LEU A 19 -3.89 -16.72 6.73
C LEU A 19 -4.82 -16.03 5.72
N ASN A 20 -5.77 -16.80 5.19
CA ASN A 20 -6.76 -16.30 4.25
C ASN A 20 -8.13 -16.06 4.91
N LEU A 21 -8.45 -14.78 5.10
CA LEU A 21 -9.71 -14.25 5.63
C LEU A 21 -10.48 -13.43 4.59
N LEU A 22 -10.29 -13.74 3.29
CA LEU A 22 -11.02 -13.14 2.19
C LEU A 22 -12.54 -13.27 2.39
N SER A 23 -13.25 -12.15 2.36
CA SER A 23 -14.72 -12.07 2.37
C SER A 23 -15.39 -12.83 3.52
N ARG A 24 -14.76 -12.84 4.70
CA ARG A 24 -15.26 -13.54 5.90
C ARG A 24 -16.17 -12.70 6.79
N LYS A 25 -16.47 -11.45 6.39
CA LYS A 25 -17.26 -10.47 7.15
C LYS A 25 -16.65 -10.18 8.54
N ILE A 26 -15.33 -10.28 8.67
CA ILE A 26 -14.64 -9.95 9.91
C ILE A 26 -14.70 -8.44 10.15
N LYS A 27 -14.81 -8.05 11.41
CA LYS A 27 -14.82 -6.63 11.83
C LYS A 27 -13.45 -6.14 12.30
N GLN A 28 -12.61 -7.06 12.76
CA GLN A 28 -11.25 -6.82 13.19
C GLN A 28 -10.51 -8.15 13.23
N LEU A 29 -9.17 -8.10 13.23
CA LEU A 29 -8.36 -9.27 13.48
C LEU A 29 -8.33 -9.62 14.98
N PRO A 30 -8.09 -10.89 15.36
CA PRO A 30 -8.00 -11.27 16.77
C PRO A 30 -6.92 -10.47 17.49
N ILE A 31 -7.26 -9.90 18.64
CA ILE A 31 -6.27 -9.26 19.52
C ILE A 31 -5.28 -10.33 19.95
N GLY A 32 -3.98 -10.04 19.84
CA GLY A 32 -2.92 -10.99 20.14
C GLY A 32 -2.54 -11.92 18.99
N LEU A 33 -3.14 -11.79 17.80
CA LEU A 33 -2.55 -12.34 16.57
C LEU A 33 -1.28 -11.55 16.26
N MET A 34 -0.11 -12.05 16.65
CA MET A 34 1.14 -11.28 16.59
C MET A 34 1.79 -11.33 15.22
N GLU A 35 1.79 -12.51 14.60
CA GLU A 35 2.51 -12.75 13.37
C GLU A 35 1.75 -13.74 12.48
N VAL A 36 1.77 -13.46 11.17
CA VAL A 36 1.47 -14.43 10.11
C VAL A 36 2.77 -14.62 9.36
N LYS A 37 3.38 -15.80 9.40
CA LYS A 37 4.70 -16.04 8.78
C LYS A 37 4.65 -16.07 7.26
N GLY A 38 3.50 -16.47 6.70
CA GLY A 38 3.25 -16.40 5.27
C GLY A 38 2.43 -15.17 4.90
N ASP A 39 1.55 -15.38 3.93
CA ASP A 39 0.67 -14.39 3.34
C ASP A 39 -0.56 -14.10 4.21
N LEU A 40 -0.95 -12.82 4.33
CA LEU A 40 -2.18 -12.42 5.01
C LEU A 40 -3.15 -11.76 4.04
N ASN A 41 -4.28 -12.42 3.79
CA ASN A 41 -5.36 -11.84 2.98
C ASN A 41 -6.60 -11.55 3.83
N ILE A 42 -6.89 -10.27 4.04
CA ILE A 42 -8.07 -9.77 4.75
C ILE A 42 -9.01 -8.97 3.83
N SER A 43 -8.90 -9.16 2.52
CA SER A 43 -9.68 -8.40 1.54
C SER A 43 -11.17 -8.72 1.60
N GLY A 44 -12.02 -7.82 1.11
CA GLY A 44 -13.47 -8.07 0.94
C GLY A 44 -14.30 -8.09 2.22
N ASN A 45 -13.81 -7.49 3.30
CA ASN A 45 -14.45 -7.34 4.60
C ASN A 45 -14.88 -5.87 4.80
N SER A 46 -16.03 -5.48 4.25
CA SER A 46 -16.51 -4.09 4.19
C SER A 46 -16.75 -3.37 5.54
N SER A 47 -16.77 -4.12 6.64
CA SER A 47 -16.91 -3.60 8.02
C SER A 47 -15.63 -3.73 8.84
N LEU A 48 -14.51 -4.11 8.21
CA LEU A 48 -13.23 -4.29 8.86
C LEU A 48 -12.71 -2.95 9.40
N LYS A 49 -12.09 -3.02 10.57
CA LYS A 49 -11.21 -2.01 11.14
C LYS A 49 -9.86 -2.67 11.43
N LEU A 50 -8.80 -1.99 11.05
CA LEU A 50 -7.44 -2.34 11.47
C LEU A 50 -7.29 -1.97 12.94
N ASN A 51 -6.64 -2.84 13.71
CA ASN A 51 -6.56 -2.73 15.18
C ASN A 51 -5.13 -2.92 15.71
N GLY A 52 -4.12 -2.73 14.85
CA GLY A 52 -2.71 -2.88 15.19
C GLY A 52 -2.22 -4.32 15.21
N TYR A 53 -3.01 -5.27 14.69
CA TYR A 53 -2.66 -6.68 14.56
C TYR A 53 -2.90 -7.19 13.12
N PRO A 54 -2.08 -8.14 12.63
CA PRO A 54 -0.83 -8.58 13.25
C PRO A 54 0.22 -7.47 13.25
N LYS A 55 1.26 -7.67 14.05
CA LYS A 55 2.45 -6.80 14.05
C LYS A 55 3.32 -7.09 12.84
N LYS A 56 3.39 -8.36 12.43
CA LYS A 56 4.22 -8.80 11.32
C LYS A 56 3.46 -9.72 10.36
N VAL A 57 3.68 -9.50 9.07
CA VAL A 57 3.33 -10.41 7.98
C VAL A 57 4.63 -10.78 7.27
N GLY A 58 5.00 -12.06 7.27
CA GLY A 58 6.25 -12.53 6.67
C GLY A 58 6.21 -12.54 5.14
N GLY A 59 5.04 -12.75 4.55
CA GLY A 59 4.81 -12.63 3.11
C GLY A 59 4.16 -11.30 2.72
N SER A 60 3.23 -11.38 1.78
CA SER A 60 2.47 -10.26 1.26
C SER A 60 1.20 -9.98 2.08
N PHE A 61 0.77 -8.73 2.12
CA PHE A 61 -0.42 -8.26 2.84
C PHE A 61 -1.49 -7.76 1.87
N TRP A 62 -2.60 -8.50 1.75
CA TRP A 62 -3.75 -8.11 0.94
C TRP A 62 -4.88 -7.58 1.81
N CYS A 63 -5.14 -6.28 1.69
CA CYS A 63 -6.21 -5.59 2.42
C CYS A 63 -7.05 -4.73 1.46
N MET A 64 -7.51 -5.34 0.37
CA MET A 64 -8.28 -4.65 -0.68
C MET A 64 -9.79 -4.70 -0.40
N ASN A 65 -10.55 -3.74 -0.93
CA ASN A 65 -12.01 -3.77 -0.92
C ASN A 65 -12.64 -3.89 0.49
N ASN A 66 -12.15 -3.08 1.45
CA ASN A 66 -12.57 -3.11 2.86
C ASN A 66 -13.28 -1.84 3.35
N ASN A 67 -13.46 -0.82 2.50
CA ASN A 67 -13.96 0.52 2.89
C ASN A 67 -13.13 1.21 3.99
N LEU A 68 -11.84 0.87 4.12
CA LEU A 68 -10.96 1.48 5.11
C LEU A 68 -10.67 2.94 4.74
N VAL A 69 -10.62 3.81 5.75
CA VAL A 69 -10.39 5.26 5.57
C VAL A 69 -9.01 5.73 6.06
N SER A 70 -8.36 4.93 6.91
CA SER A 70 -7.03 5.17 7.48
C SER A 70 -6.26 3.87 7.60
N SER A 71 -4.95 3.90 7.32
CA SER A 71 -4.00 2.81 7.51
C SER A 71 -3.54 2.64 8.96
N ASP A 72 -4.08 3.43 9.90
CA ASP A 72 -3.80 3.26 11.31
C ASP A 72 -4.08 1.83 11.78
N GLY A 73 -3.07 1.20 12.38
CA GLY A 73 -3.15 -0.17 12.85
C GLY A 73 -2.87 -1.24 11.78
N MET A 74 -2.27 -0.86 10.64
CA MET A 74 -1.61 -1.81 9.74
C MET A 74 -0.48 -2.58 10.44
N PRO A 75 -0.04 -3.72 9.88
CA PRO A 75 1.18 -4.38 10.31
C PRO A 75 2.38 -3.43 10.24
N GLU A 76 3.25 -3.52 11.24
CA GLU A 76 4.49 -2.72 11.34
C GLU A 76 5.54 -3.21 10.34
N GLU A 77 5.57 -4.53 10.10
CA GLU A 77 6.44 -5.18 9.12
C GLU A 77 5.61 -6.04 8.14
N VAL A 78 5.89 -5.89 6.85
CA VAL A 78 5.41 -6.76 5.76
C VAL A 78 6.63 -7.19 4.94
N GLY A 79 6.85 -8.49 4.80
CA GLY A 79 8.07 -9.03 4.18
C GLY A 79 8.13 -8.86 2.66
N GLU A 80 6.98 -8.68 2.00
CA GLU A 80 6.89 -8.54 0.55
C GLU A 80 5.99 -7.36 0.13
N ASN A 81 4.85 -7.63 -0.50
CA ASN A 81 4.00 -6.65 -1.16
C ASN A 81 2.84 -6.20 -0.25
N ILE A 82 2.38 -4.96 -0.44
CA ILE A 82 1.23 -4.38 0.27
C ILE A 82 0.17 -3.98 -0.76
N TYR A 83 -1.00 -4.61 -0.67
CA TYR A 83 -2.14 -4.36 -1.55
C TYR A 83 -3.29 -3.69 -0.80
N LEU A 84 -3.53 -2.42 -1.09
CA LEU A 84 -4.52 -1.55 -0.44
C LEU A 84 -5.57 -0.98 -1.39
N SER A 85 -5.65 -1.54 -2.60
CA SER A 85 -6.56 -1.09 -3.65
C SER A 85 -8.02 -1.10 -3.23
N LYS A 86 -8.82 -0.19 -3.81
CA LYS A 86 -10.29 -0.15 -3.64
C LYS A 86 -10.72 0.01 -2.18
N ASN A 87 -10.05 0.89 -1.45
CA ASN A 87 -10.50 1.36 -0.14
C ASN A 87 -10.96 2.83 -0.27
N LYS A 88 -10.99 3.54 0.85
CA LYS A 88 -11.35 4.96 0.96
C LYS A 88 -10.26 5.73 1.70
N PHE A 89 -9.00 5.27 1.60
CA PHE A 89 -7.88 5.90 2.30
C PHE A 89 -7.74 7.35 1.85
N ARG A 90 -7.59 8.25 2.83
CA ARG A 90 -7.30 9.68 2.63
C ARG A 90 -5.97 10.11 3.22
N SER A 91 -5.39 9.25 4.05
CA SER A 91 -4.10 9.41 4.71
C SER A 91 -3.42 8.05 4.71
N LEU A 92 -2.10 8.06 4.65
CA LEU A 92 -1.24 6.88 4.66
C LEU A 92 -0.42 6.76 5.95
N VAL A 93 -0.75 7.57 6.96
CA VAL A 93 -0.17 7.45 8.30
C VAL A 93 -0.41 6.02 8.83
N GLY A 94 0.67 5.39 9.30
CA GLY A 94 0.66 4.00 9.75
C GLY A 94 1.13 2.98 8.71
N LEU A 95 1.43 3.37 7.46
CA LEU A 95 2.19 2.51 6.56
C LEU A 95 3.59 2.21 7.15
N PRO A 96 4.16 1.02 6.88
CA PRO A 96 5.55 0.74 7.19
C PRO A 96 6.50 1.77 6.55
N GLU A 97 7.59 2.11 7.23
CA GLU A 97 8.60 3.05 6.70
C GLU A 97 9.20 2.55 5.38
N LYS A 98 9.35 1.23 5.23
CA LYS A 98 9.93 0.55 4.08
C LYS A 98 9.00 -0.56 3.59
N VAL A 99 8.76 -0.60 2.29
CA VAL A 99 8.07 -1.70 1.60
C VAL A 99 9.11 -2.50 0.82
N MET A 100 9.15 -3.80 1.11
CA MET A 100 10.16 -4.71 0.54
C MET A 100 9.83 -5.18 -0.87
N GLY A 101 8.56 -5.08 -1.28
CA GLY A 101 8.11 -5.28 -2.65
C GLY A 101 7.26 -4.09 -3.14
N ASP A 102 6.12 -4.42 -3.73
CA ASP A 102 5.19 -3.48 -4.33
C ASP A 102 4.26 -2.81 -3.31
N LEU A 103 3.93 -1.55 -3.55
CA LEU A 103 2.91 -0.81 -2.80
C LEU A 103 1.77 -0.41 -3.76
N ILE A 104 0.62 -1.06 -3.61
CA ILE A 104 -0.51 -0.90 -4.51
C ILE A 104 -1.64 -0.13 -3.81
N LEU A 105 -1.85 1.12 -4.22
CA LEU A 105 -2.76 2.10 -3.60
C LEU A 105 -3.86 2.59 -4.56
N ASN A 106 -4.03 1.97 -5.71
CA ASN A 106 -4.98 2.43 -6.74
C ASN A 106 -6.43 2.39 -6.26
N ARG A 107 -7.25 3.31 -6.78
CA ARG A 107 -8.69 3.42 -6.47
C ARG A 107 -8.94 3.64 -4.98
N ASN A 108 -8.34 4.67 -4.42
CA ASN A 108 -8.63 5.19 -3.08
C ASN A 108 -9.21 6.61 -3.18
N GLU A 109 -9.31 7.30 -2.05
CA GLU A 109 -9.79 8.68 -1.95
C GLU A 109 -8.63 9.62 -1.55
N LEU A 110 -7.41 9.32 -1.99
CA LEU A 110 -6.22 10.08 -1.59
C LEU A 110 -6.26 11.49 -2.19
N GLU A 111 -6.13 12.50 -1.33
CA GLU A 111 -5.99 13.92 -1.73
C GLU A 111 -4.50 14.33 -1.78
N ASN A 112 -3.67 13.71 -0.93
CA ASN A 112 -2.23 13.80 -0.88
C ASN A 112 -1.63 12.43 -0.50
N LEU A 113 -0.31 12.36 -0.30
CA LEU A 113 0.41 11.13 0.04
C LEU A 113 1.10 11.21 1.42
N ASP A 114 0.55 12.00 2.34
CA ASP A 114 1.11 12.13 3.68
C ASP A 114 1.13 10.77 4.40
N GLY A 115 2.30 10.41 4.93
CA GLY A 115 2.56 9.11 5.56
C GLY A 115 3.01 8.00 4.61
N ILE A 116 3.19 8.29 3.32
CA ILE A 116 3.75 7.30 2.36
C ILE A 116 5.12 6.78 2.82
N SER A 117 5.36 5.48 2.58
CA SER A 117 6.63 4.81 2.86
C SER A 117 7.82 5.51 2.17
N ARG A 118 8.96 5.60 2.86
CA ARG A 118 10.16 6.30 2.37
C ARG A 118 10.98 5.50 1.36
N LYS A 119 10.88 4.18 1.41
CA LYS A 119 11.50 3.28 0.44
C LYS A 119 10.51 2.21 -0.01
N ILE A 120 10.38 2.05 -1.32
CA ILE A 120 9.58 1.03 -1.97
C ILE A 120 10.51 0.28 -2.92
N SER A 121 10.75 -1.00 -2.65
CA SER A 121 11.74 -1.77 -3.41
C SER A 121 11.16 -2.33 -4.73
N GLY A 122 9.83 -2.32 -4.87
CA GLY A 122 9.10 -2.67 -6.09
C GLY A 122 8.41 -1.46 -6.72
N ILE A 123 7.22 -1.68 -7.25
CA ILE A 123 6.42 -0.64 -7.92
C ILE A 123 5.54 0.14 -6.92
N LEU A 124 5.25 1.40 -7.24
CA LEU A 124 4.22 2.19 -6.56
C LEU A 124 3.06 2.45 -7.53
N VAL A 125 1.85 2.03 -7.16
CA VAL A 125 0.65 2.21 -8.00
C VAL A 125 -0.34 3.15 -7.33
N LEU A 126 -0.53 4.33 -7.92
CA LEU A 126 -1.45 5.38 -7.45
C LEU A 126 -2.64 5.62 -8.38
N ASN A 127 -2.80 4.80 -9.42
CA ASN A 127 -3.84 4.97 -10.44
C ASN A 127 -5.25 5.20 -9.85
N ASP A 128 -6.07 5.96 -10.57
CA ASP A 128 -7.48 6.17 -10.28
C ASP A 128 -7.75 6.79 -8.88
N ASN A 129 -6.77 7.52 -8.32
CA ASN A 129 -6.98 8.39 -7.17
C ASN A 129 -7.40 9.78 -7.67
N ASN A 130 -8.66 9.91 -8.07
CA ASN A 130 -9.17 11.09 -8.80
C ASN A 130 -9.19 12.39 -7.97
N GLN A 131 -8.82 12.33 -6.69
CA GLN A 131 -8.70 13.48 -5.78
C GLN A 131 -7.23 13.88 -5.52
N LEU A 132 -6.26 13.10 -6.02
CA LEU A 132 -4.84 13.25 -5.73
C LEU A 132 -4.21 14.37 -6.55
N THR A 133 -4.27 15.59 -6.04
CA THR A 133 -3.82 16.81 -6.75
C THR A 133 -2.34 17.11 -6.54
N SER A 134 -1.71 16.52 -5.53
CA SER A 134 -0.30 16.76 -5.21
C SER A 134 0.44 15.47 -4.91
N LEU A 135 1.64 15.35 -5.48
CA LEU A 135 2.59 14.27 -5.24
C LEU A 135 3.73 14.67 -4.29
N GLU A 136 3.71 15.88 -3.72
CA GLU A 136 4.82 16.47 -2.96
C GLU A 136 5.37 15.58 -1.83
N ALA A 137 4.54 14.77 -1.18
CA ALA A 137 4.99 13.87 -0.12
C ALA A 137 5.94 12.76 -0.62
N LEU A 138 6.04 12.54 -1.94
CA LEU A 138 7.04 11.67 -2.56
C LEU A 138 8.43 12.29 -2.65
N LYS A 139 8.63 13.55 -2.26
CA LYS A 139 9.95 14.15 -2.15
C LYS A 139 10.85 13.33 -1.22
N GLY A 140 12.02 12.92 -1.73
CA GLY A 140 12.97 12.07 -1.01
C GLY A 140 12.54 10.62 -0.86
N VAL A 141 11.44 10.20 -1.50
CA VAL A 141 11.04 8.79 -1.56
C VAL A 141 11.83 8.09 -2.65
N LYS A 142 12.27 6.87 -2.35
CA LYS A 142 12.95 6.00 -3.29
C LYS A 142 12.06 4.85 -3.75
N ILE A 143 11.90 4.72 -5.06
CA ILE A 143 11.13 3.69 -5.74
C ILE A 143 12.10 2.93 -6.66
N ASP A 144 12.40 1.69 -6.30
CA ASP A 144 13.33 0.85 -7.07
C ASP A 144 12.67 0.21 -8.31
N GLY A 145 11.35 0.32 -8.45
CA GLY A 145 10.57 -0.05 -9.64
C GLY A 145 9.85 1.12 -10.32
N ASP A 146 8.69 0.82 -10.89
CA ASP A 146 7.87 1.75 -11.67
C ASP A 146 6.93 2.59 -10.79
N LEU A 147 6.53 3.75 -11.31
CA LEU A 147 5.53 4.64 -10.70
C LEU A 147 4.31 4.77 -11.62
N TRP A 148 3.13 4.38 -11.15
CA TRP A 148 1.90 4.42 -11.96
C TRP A 148 0.96 5.53 -11.47
N LEU A 149 0.69 6.51 -12.34
CA LEU A 149 -0.01 7.76 -12.05
C LEU A 149 -1.24 7.99 -12.93
N ARG A 150 -1.81 6.94 -13.53
CA ARG A 150 -2.93 7.10 -14.46
C ARG A 150 -4.18 7.60 -13.76
N GLY A 151 -4.86 8.57 -14.37
CA GLY A 151 -6.16 9.05 -13.87
C GLY A 151 -6.07 9.79 -12.53
N ILE A 152 -4.92 10.39 -12.21
CA ILE A 152 -4.80 11.33 -11.08
C ILE A 152 -4.77 12.77 -11.60
N PRO A 153 -5.28 13.75 -10.84
CA PRO A 153 -5.28 15.15 -11.26
C PRO A 153 -3.95 15.89 -11.03
N ALA A 154 -2.96 15.28 -10.35
CA ALA A 154 -1.65 15.91 -10.14
C ALA A 154 -0.97 16.29 -11.46
N THR A 155 -0.33 17.46 -11.47
CA THR A 155 0.29 18.04 -12.66
C THR A 155 1.82 18.10 -12.60
N GLU A 156 2.42 17.69 -11.48
CA GLU A 156 3.86 17.79 -11.26
C GLU A 156 4.41 16.54 -10.55
N ILE A 157 5.59 16.08 -10.98
CA ILE A 157 6.43 15.12 -10.27
C ILE A 157 7.37 15.90 -9.33
N PRO A 158 7.35 15.68 -8.00
CA PRO A 158 8.14 16.48 -7.08
C PRO A 158 9.64 16.31 -7.32
N ALA A 159 10.40 17.39 -7.10
CA ALA A 159 11.85 17.31 -7.15
C ALA A 159 12.40 16.41 -6.03
N GLY A 160 13.41 15.60 -6.34
CA GLY A 160 14.09 14.76 -5.37
C GLY A 160 13.39 13.43 -5.03
N ILE A 161 12.33 13.05 -5.75
CA ILE A 161 11.91 11.65 -5.80
C ILE A 161 12.93 10.85 -6.62
N GLU A 162 13.28 9.64 -6.16
CA GLU A 162 14.14 8.72 -6.89
C GLU A 162 13.29 7.59 -7.47
N ILE A 163 13.25 7.47 -8.79
CA ILE A 163 12.52 6.40 -9.50
C ILE A 163 13.52 5.68 -10.41
N ARG A 164 13.66 4.36 -10.25
CA ARG A 164 14.54 3.55 -11.12
C ARG A 164 13.83 3.06 -12.38
N GLY A 165 12.53 2.79 -12.30
CA GLY A 165 11.72 2.33 -13.42
C GLY A 165 11.11 3.48 -14.23
N TYR A 166 10.02 3.17 -14.92
CA TYR A 166 9.27 4.13 -15.74
C TYR A 166 8.15 4.79 -14.94
N ILE A 167 7.74 5.99 -15.36
CA ILE A 167 6.50 6.61 -14.93
C ILE A 167 5.41 6.32 -15.96
N PHE A 168 4.33 5.68 -15.52
CA PHE A 168 3.20 5.31 -16.35
C PHE A 168 2.10 6.37 -16.20
N ILE A 169 1.79 7.10 -17.27
CA ILE A 169 0.87 8.24 -17.28
C ILE A 169 -0.19 8.03 -18.37
N ASP A 170 -1.41 8.51 -18.14
CA ASP A 170 -2.47 8.50 -19.16
C ASP A 170 -2.23 9.62 -20.19
N SER A 171 -2.45 9.33 -21.48
CA SER A 171 -2.28 10.30 -22.57
C SER A 171 -3.09 11.59 -22.40
N SER A 172 -4.17 11.59 -21.62
CA SER A 172 -4.94 12.80 -21.29
C SER A 172 -4.25 13.74 -20.29
N GLN A 173 -3.28 13.27 -19.50
CA GLN A 173 -2.59 14.05 -18.45
C GLN A 173 -1.43 14.88 -19.04
N THR A 174 -1.71 15.72 -20.03
CA THR A 174 -0.71 16.44 -20.84
C THR A 174 0.25 17.31 -20.03
N VAL A 175 -0.23 17.96 -18.97
CA VAL A 175 0.60 18.81 -18.10
C VAL A 175 1.62 17.98 -17.32
N LEU A 176 1.18 16.86 -16.73
CA LEU A 176 2.06 15.96 -15.99
C LEU A 176 3.10 15.30 -16.91
N ILE A 177 2.71 14.97 -18.15
CA ILE A 177 3.63 14.44 -19.17
C ILE A 177 4.75 15.44 -19.45
N VAL A 178 4.40 16.70 -19.77
CA VAL A 178 5.39 17.76 -20.06
C VAL A 178 6.32 17.99 -18.88
N ASP A 179 5.79 18.00 -17.66
CA ASP A 179 6.61 18.14 -16.45
C ASP A 179 7.60 16.97 -16.27
N ALA A 180 7.12 15.74 -16.43
CA ALA A 180 7.95 14.54 -16.29
C ALA A 180 9.06 14.47 -17.36
N GLU A 181 8.74 14.81 -18.61
CA GLU A 181 9.72 14.88 -19.71
C GLU A 181 10.76 15.98 -19.48
N ALA A 182 10.33 17.17 -19.05
CA ALA A 182 11.23 18.28 -18.75
C ALA A 182 12.22 17.96 -17.62
N LYS A 183 11.81 17.10 -16.69
CA LYS A 183 12.64 16.57 -15.59
C LYS A 183 13.48 15.35 -15.98
N GLY A 184 13.35 14.87 -17.22
CA GLY A 184 14.16 13.77 -17.77
C GLY A 184 13.75 12.38 -17.30
N TYR A 185 12.53 12.20 -16.79
CA TYR A 185 12.04 10.88 -16.42
C TYR A 185 11.74 10.02 -17.65
N GLN A 186 11.97 8.71 -17.52
CA GLN A 186 11.50 7.75 -18.52
C GLN A 186 9.99 7.54 -18.32
N ILE A 187 9.19 7.90 -19.33
CA ILE A 187 7.73 7.79 -19.25
C ILE A 187 7.17 6.78 -20.25
N GLN A 188 6.06 6.15 -19.89
CA GLN A 188 5.25 5.30 -20.75
C GLN A 188 3.83 5.86 -20.78
N ILE A 189 3.36 6.24 -21.97
CA ILE A 189 2.06 6.88 -22.19
C ILE A 189 1.08 5.83 -22.74
N PHE A 190 -0.18 5.86 -22.29
CA PHE A 190 -1.22 4.92 -22.68
C PHE A 190 -2.54 5.59 -23.05
#